data_AF-A0A6L9L755-F1
#
_entry.id   AF-A0A6L9L755-F1
#
_cell.length_a   1.000
_cell.length_b   1.000
_cell.length_c   1.000
_cell.angle_alpha   90.00
_cell.angle_beta   90.00
_cell.angle_gamma   90.00
#
_symmetry.space_group_name_H-M   'P 1'
#
loop_
_entity.id
_entity.type
_entity.pdbx_description
1 polymer ?
#
loop_
_entity_poly.entity_id
_entity_poly.type
_entity_poly.pdbx_seq_one_letter_code
_entity_poly.pdbx_strand_id
1 'polypeptide(L)'
;MWRLRECQLNDEQLSAVIGLSSGAIRNRRTKPDLWKLSEIERLATYFTVPTTACLQINQLLHDLPNRWVEMPEGERKRIERLLSVRRSQFNTYNLTDWPVRHLLKMHQVLNMAQS
;
A
#
# COMPACT_ATOMS: atom_id res chain seq x y z
N MET A 1 -4.73 -0.09 -15.45
CA MET A 1 -3.91 -0.86 -14.49
C MET A 1 -2.54 -1.07 -15.11
N TRP A 2 -1.53 -0.28 -14.73
CA TRP A 2 -0.16 -0.44 -15.24
C TRP A 2 0.37 -1.82 -14.85
N ARG A 3 0.71 -2.64 -15.85
CA ARG A 3 1.30 -3.95 -15.62
C ARG A 3 2.81 -3.75 -15.55
N LEU A 4 3.39 -3.87 -14.37
CA LEU A 4 4.85 -3.90 -14.18
C LEU A 4 5.57 -5.00 -15.00
N ARG A 5 4.81 -5.94 -15.60
CA ARG A 5 5.31 -6.88 -16.63
C ARG A 5 5.75 -6.18 -17.93
N GLU A 6 5.23 -4.99 -18.21
CA GLU A 6 5.57 -4.17 -19.38
C GLU A 6 6.65 -3.13 -19.07
N CYS A 7 7.16 -3.12 -17.83
CA CYS A 7 8.29 -2.27 -17.45
C CYS A 7 9.54 -2.73 -18.21
N GLN A 8 10.12 -1.83 -19.01
CA GLN A 8 11.29 -2.11 -19.85
C GLN A 8 12.57 -2.39 -19.03
N LEU A 9 12.58 -2.09 -17.74
CA LEU A 9 13.71 -2.38 -16.87
C LEU A 9 13.83 -3.89 -16.63
N ASN A 10 15.05 -4.42 -16.66
CA ASN A 10 15.32 -5.78 -16.24
C ASN A 10 15.32 -5.90 -14.69
N ASP A 11 15.45 -7.14 -14.17
CA ASP A 11 15.38 -7.39 -12.72
C ASP A 11 16.50 -6.66 -11.94
N GLU A 12 17.69 -6.50 -12.53
CA GLU A 12 18.85 -5.83 -11.91
C GLU A 12 18.66 -4.31 -11.83
N GLN A 13 18.17 -3.71 -12.91
CA GLN A 13 17.83 -2.29 -12.96
C GLN A 13 16.74 -1.96 -11.94
N LEU A 14 15.68 -2.77 -11.86
CA LEU A 14 14.65 -2.61 -10.83
C LEU A 14 15.18 -2.83 -9.42
N SER A 15 16.06 -3.82 -9.23
CA SER A 15 16.74 -4.10 -7.96
C SER A 15 17.50 -2.85 -7.49
N ALA A 16 18.25 -2.21 -8.38
CA ALA A 16 19.00 -0.99 -8.09
C ALA A 16 18.10 0.20 -7.74
N VAL A 17 16.99 0.40 -8.47
CA VAL A 17 16.05 1.51 -8.24
C VAL A 17 15.33 1.38 -6.90
N ILE A 18 14.91 0.16 -6.55
CA ILE A 18 14.02 -0.06 -5.40
C ILE A 18 14.81 -0.45 -4.15
N GLY A 19 16.05 -0.92 -4.30
CA GLY A 19 16.88 -1.42 -3.20
C GLY A 19 16.44 -2.80 -2.70
N LEU A 20 15.96 -3.65 -3.61
CA LEU A 20 15.52 -5.02 -3.32
C LEU A 20 16.42 -6.02 -4.05
N SER A 21 16.55 -7.25 -3.56
CA SER A 21 17.25 -8.29 -4.30
C SER A 21 16.52 -8.67 -5.60
N SER A 22 17.24 -9.11 -6.63
CA SER A 22 16.65 -9.57 -7.90
C SER A 22 15.61 -10.68 -7.69
N GLY A 23 15.81 -11.56 -6.71
CA GLY A 23 14.83 -12.57 -6.32
C GLY A 23 13.54 -11.98 -5.77
N ALA A 24 13.63 -10.92 -4.95
CA ALA A 24 12.46 -10.17 -4.48
C ALA A 24 11.73 -9.48 -5.64
N ILE A 25 12.45 -8.86 -6.59
CA ILE A 25 11.86 -8.27 -7.80
C ILE A 25 11.09 -9.30 -8.62
N ARG A 26 11.67 -10.48 -8.85
CA ARG A 26 11.00 -11.58 -9.55
C ARG A 26 9.73 -12.03 -8.85
N ASN A 27 9.77 -12.11 -7.51
CA ASN A 27 8.58 -12.41 -6.71
C ASN A 27 7.52 -11.30 -6.84
N ARG A 28 7.90 -10.02 -6.84
CA ARG A 28 6.97 -8.89 -7.04
C ARG A 28 6.36 -8.88 -8.44
N ARG A 29 7.10 -9.29 -9.46
CA ARG A 29 6.60 -9.39 -10.86
C ARG A 29 5.59 -10.51 -11.03
N THR A 30 5.83 -11.66 -10.40
CA THR A 30 4.90 -12.80 -10.44
C THR A 30 3.67 -12.57 -9.55
N LYS A 31 3.85 -11.89 -8.41
CA LYS A 31 2.82 -11.58 -7.43
C LYS A 31 2.78 -10.06 -7.13
N PRO A 32 2.10 -9.26 -7.98
CA PRO A 32 2.04 -7.80 -7.83
C PRO A 32 1.33 -7.33 -6.56
N ASP A 33 0.57 -8.18 -5.90
CA ASP A 33 -0.07 -7.89 -4.62
C ASP A 33 0.94 -7.74 -3.46
N LEU A 34 2.16 -8.27 -3.64
CA LEU A 34 3.24 -8.18 -2.66
C LEU A 34 4.01 -6.86 -2.68
N TRP A 35 3.78 -6.00 -3.68
CA TRP A 35 4.36 -4.66 -3.70
C TRP A 35 4.00 -3.90 -2.43
N LYS A 36 4.92 -3.07 -1.96
CA LYS A 36 4.70 -2.19 -0.81
C LYS A 36 4.58 -0.73 -1.23
N LEU A 37 3.93 0.10 -0.42
CA LEU A 37 3.69 1.50 -0.73
C LEU A 37 5.00 2.27 -1.00
N SER A 38 6.03 2.09 -0.16
CA SER A 38 7.32 2.75 -0.39
C SER A 38 8.03 2.27 -1.66
N GLU A 39 7.88 0.99 -2.02
CA GLU A 39 8.42 0.43 -3.26
C GLU A 39 7.75 1.07 -4.49
N ILE A 40 6.43 1.29 -4.43
CA ILE A 40 5.66 1.99 -5.48
C ILE A 40 6.05 3.47 -5.56
N GLU A 41 6.25 4.14 -4.42
CA GLU A 41 6.68 5.54 -4.38
C GLU A 41 8.07 5.73 -5.03
N ARG A 42 9.02 4.83 -4.75
CA ARG A 42 10.36 4.84 -5.38
C ARG A 42 10.27 4.65 -6.88
N LEU A 43 9.43 3.73 -7.34
CA LEU A 43 9.18 3.53 -8.77
C LEU A 43 8.55 4.76 -9.42
N ALA A 44 7.53 5.35 -8.79
CA ALA A 44 6.90 6.57 -9.29
C ALA A 44 7.91 7.71 -9.41
N THR A 45 8.76 7.88 -8.40
CA THR A 45 9.88 8.84 -8.42
C THR A 45 10.82 8.58 -9.60
N TYR A 46 11.26 7.34 -9.80
CA TYR A 46 12.17 6.97 -10.88
C TYR A 46 11.56 7.25 -12.27
N PHE A 47 10.29 6.93 -12.46
CA PHE A 47 9.59 7.18 -13.72
C PHE A 47 9.04 8.60 -13.85
N THR A 48 9.38 9.52 -12.93
CA THR A 48 8.89 10.91 -12.92
C THR A 48 7.36 11.02 -12.91
N VAL A 49 6.68 10.03 -12.33
CA VAL A 49 5.23 10.00 -12.14
C VAL A 49 4.91 10.68 -10.80
N PRO A 50 3.81 11.46 -10.69
CA PRO A 50 3.44 12.09 -9.43
C PRO A 50 3.32 11.10 -8.26
N THR A 51 4.07 11.36 -7.19
CA THR A 51 4.04 10.58 -5.94
C THR A 51 2.98 11.06 -4.95
N THR A 52 2.25 12.14 -5.29
CA THR A 52 1.28 12.80 -4.41
C THR A 52 0.27 11.83 -3.82
N ALA A 53 -0.26 10.89 -4.62
CA ALA A 53 -1.20 9.88 -4.12
C ALA A 53 -0.55 8.93 -3.10
N CYS A 54 0.70 8.52 -3.32
CA CYS A 54 1.43 7.66 -2.37
C CYS A 54 1.63 8.38 -1.03
N LEU A 55 2.05 9.65 -1.08
CA LEU A 55 2.28 10.48 0.10
C LEU A 55 0.98 10.73 0.87
N GLN A 56 -0.11 11.10 0.18
CA GLN A 56 -1.41 11.34 0.80
C GLN A 56 -1.98 10.08 1.45
N ILE A 57 -1.87 8.92 0.78
CA ILE A 57 -2.27 7.63 1.34
C ILE A 57 -1.42 7.31 2.57
N ASN A 58 -0.10 7.47 2.50
CA ASN A 58 0.78 7.19 3.62
C ASN A 58 0.43 8.05 4.85
N GLN A 59 0.22 9.35 4.65
CA GLN A 59 -0.20 10.26 5.71
C GLN A 59 -1.53 9.81 6.34
N LEU A 60 -2.53 9.51 5.51
CA LEU A 60 -3.84 9.06 5.98
C LEU A 60 -3.73 7.80 6.85
N LEU A 61 -2.93 6.81 6.42
CA LEU A 61 -2.73 5.55 7.15
C LEU A 61 -2.05 5.76 8.51
N HIS A 62 -1.17 6.76 8.63
CA HIS A 62 -0.53 7.12 9.89
C HIS A 62 -1.45 7.90 10.84
N ASP A 63 -2.38 8.68 10.29
CA ASP A 63 -3.35 9.45 11.09
C ASP A 63 -4.53 8.59 11.59
N LEU A 64 -4.88 7.55 10.84
CA LEU A 64 -6.08 6.74 11.08
C LEU A 64 -6.14 6.10 12.47
N PRO A 65 -5.04 5.52 13.03
CA PRO A 65 -5.05 4.96 14.38
C PRO A 65 -5.36 5.98 15.47
N ASN A 66 -4.93 7.24 15.32
CA ASN A 66 -5.23 8.30 16.28
C ASN A 66 -6.71 8.67 16.22
N ARG A 67 -7.25 8.84 15.00
CA ARG A 67 -8.69 9.09 14.81
C ARG A 67 -9.55 7.96 15.37
N TRP A 68 -9.10 6.71 15.30
CA TRP A 68 -9.81 5.56 15.87
C TRP A 68 -9.95 5.59 17.39
N VAL A 69 -9.02 6.21 18.10
CA VAL A 69 -9.10 6.35 19.56
C VAL A 69 -10.27 7.25 19.95
N GLU A 70 -10.50 8.30 19.16
CA GLU A 70 -11.55 9.30 19.39
C GLU A 70 -12.92 8.82 18.89
N MET A 71 -12.97 7.79 18.03
CA MET A 71 -14.23 7.28 17.49
C MET A 71 -15.06 6.51 18.52
N PRO A 72 -16.41 6.66 18.49
CA PRO A 72 -17.33 5.79 19.23
C PRO A 72 -17.11 4.31 18.92
N GLU A 73 -17.28 3.44 19.92
CA GLU A 73 -16.97 2.01 19.80
C GLU A 73 -17.76 1.32 18.66
N GLY A 74 -19.04 1.68 18.47
CA GLY A 74 -19.88 1.12 17.41
C GLY A 74 -19.37 1.45 16.01
N GLU A 75 -18.92 2.68 15.80
CA GLU A 75 -18.36 3.14 14.53
C GLU A 75 -16.98 2.52 14.28
N ARG A 76 -16.13 2.47 15.31
CA ARG A 76 -14.83 1.81 15.24
C ARG A 76 -14.96 0.34 14.83
N LYS A 77 -15.85 -0.42 15.49
CA LYS A 77 -16.12 -1.83 15.15
C LYS A 77 -16.65 -1.99 13.72
N ARG A 78 -17.48 -1.05 13.24
CA ARG A 78 -17.96 -1.06 11.85
C ARG A 78 -16.80 -0.88 10.87
N ILE A 79 -15.91 0.09 11.10
CA ILE A 79 -14.76 0.34 10.22
C ILE A 79 -13.79 -0.84 10.23
N GLU A 80 -13.45 -1.40 11.40
CA GLU A 80 -12.57 -2.57 11.49
C GLU A 80 -13.13 -3.78 10.73
N ARG A 81 -14.45 -4.00 10.79
CA ARG A 81 -15.13 -5.04 10.00
C ARG A 81 -15.02 -4.77 8.50
N LEU A 82 -15.25 -3.52 8.07
CA LEU A 82 -15.17 -3.13 6.65
C LEU A 82 -13.74 -3.31 6.12
N LEU A 83 -12.76 -2.67 6.75
CA LEU A 83 -11.38 -2.68 6.25
C LEU A 83 -10.70 -4.05 6.37
N SER A 84 -11.23 -4.95 7.20
CA SER A 84 -10.63 -6.27 7.46
C SER A 84 -9.17 -6.20 7.93
N VAL A 85 -8.75 -5.07 8.50
CA VAL A 85 -7.41 -4.84 9.05
C VAL A 85 -7.60 -4.27 10.45
N ARG A 86 -7.04 -4.94 11.46
CA ARG A 86 -7.18 -4.55 12.87
C ARG A 86 -6.22 -3.41 13.21
N ARG A 87 -6.50 -2.66 14.28
CA ARG A 87 -5.61 -1.61 14.80
C ARG A 87 -4.16 -2.06 15.02
N SER A 88 -3.95 -3.26 15.54
CA SER A 88 -2.58 -3.80 15.72
C SER A 88 -1.83 -3.94 14.39
N GLN A 89 -2.52 -4.32 13.31
CA GLN A 89 -1.92 -4.45 11.98
C GLN A 89 -1.61 -3.08 11.38
N PHE A 90 -2.46 -2.06 11.60
CA PHE A 90 -2.14 -0.68 11.22
C PHE A 90 -0.83 -0.22 11.87
N ASN A 91 -0.67 -0.46 13.17
CA ASN A 91 0.57 -0.10 13.87
C ASN A 91 1.79 -0.83 13.26
N THR A 92 1.67 -2.14 13.01
CA THR A 92 2.74 -2.91 12.37
C THR A 92 3.09 -2.36 10.99
N TYR A 93 2.11 -2.08 10.14
CA TYR A 93 2.34 -1.60 8.78
C TYR A 93 2.83 -0.15 8.73
N ASN A 94 2.38 0.72 9.63
CA ASN A 94 2.92 2.08 9.77
C ASN A 94 4.39 2.06 10.23
N LEU A 95 4.81 1.08 11.03
CA LEU A 95 6.22 0.93 11.43
C LEU A 95 7.11 0.26 10.38
N THR A 96 6.51 -0.50 9.45
CA THR A 96 7.28 -1.31 8.50
C THR A 96 7.04 -0.82 7.07
N ASP A 97 5.92 -1.22 6.48
CA ASP A 97 5.39 -0.69 5.23
C ASP A 97 3.99 -1.26 5.00
N TRP A 98 3.25 -0.65 4.07
CA TRP A 98 1.93 -1.11 3.66
C TRP A 98 1.99 -2.01 2.42
N PRO A 99 1.55 -3.27 2.50
CA PRO A 99 1.39 -4.09 1.30
C PRO A 99 0.21 -3.57 0.47
N VAL A 100 0.44 -3.36 -0.83
CA VAL A 100 -0.53 -2.81 -1.79
C VAL A 100 -1.83 -3.62 -1.80
N ARG A 101 -1.78 -4.95 -1.62
CA ARG A 101 -2.99 -5.79 -1.51
C ARG A 101 -3.97 -5.31 -0.45
N HIS A 102 -3.48 -4.82 0.69
CA HIS A 102 -4.34 -4.35 1.77
C HIS A 102 -4.97 -3.01 1.40
N LEU A 103 -4.20 -2.12 0.79
CA LEU A 103 -4.69 -0.82 0.29
C LEU A 103 -5.78 -1.02 -0.79
N LEU A 104 -5.56 -1.93 -1.73
CA LEU A 104 -6.54 -2.27 -2.76
C LEU A 104 -7.82 -2.85 -2.17
N LYS A 105 -7.71 -3.75 -1.19
CA LYS A 105 -8.87 -4.32 -0.50
C LYS A 105 -9.66 -3.24 0.24
N MET A 106 -8.98 -2.31 0.93
CA MET A 106 -9.65 -1.18 1.59
C MET A 106 -10.40 -0.31 0.59
N HIS A 107 -9.76 0.06 -0.52
CA HIS A 107 -10.39 0.84 -1.59
C HIS A 107 -11.63 0.14 -2.17
N GLN A 108 -11.56 -1.17 -2.43
CA GLN A 108 -12.70 -1.95 -2.92
C GLN A 108 -13.87 -1.94 -1.93
N VAL A 109 -13.61 -2.16 -0.64
CA VAL A 109 -14.67 -2.15 0.37
C VAL A 109 -15.30 -0.77 0.53
N LEU A 110 -14.49 0.28 0.52
CA LEU A 110 -14.99 1.66 0.64
C LEU A 110 -15.88 2.04 -0.54
N ASN A 111 -15.51 1.66 -1.76
CA ASN A 111 -16.34 1.91 -2.94
C ASN A 111 -17.65 1.10 -2.91
N MET A 112 -17.61 -0.15 -2.44
CA MET A 112 -18.82 -0.98 -2.29
C MET A 112 -19.76 -0.45 -1.20
N ALA A 113 -19.23 0.19 -0.16
CA ALA A 113 -20.03 0.77 0.92
C ALA A 113 -20.70 2.12 0.57
N GLN A 114 -20.28 2.75 -0.53
CA GLN A 114 -20.86 3.99 -1.06
C GLN A 114 -21.91 3.74 -2.16
N SER A 115 -22.09 2.48 -2.55
CA SER A 115 -23.08 2.01 -3.54
C SER A 115 -24.35 1.55 -2.83
#